data_AF-A0A8T9CBI0-F1
#
_entry.id   AF-A0A8T9CBI0-F1
#
_cell.length_a   1.000
_cell.length_b   1.000
_cell.length_c   1.000
_cell.angle_alpha   90.00
_cell.angle_beta   90.00
_cell.angle_gamma   90.00
#
_symmetry.space_group_name_H-M   'P 1'
#
loop_
_entity.id
_entity.type
_entity.pdbx_description
1 polymer ?
#
loop_
_entity_poly.entity_id
_entity_poly.type
_entity_poly.pdbx_seq_one_letter_code
_entity_poly.pdbx_strand_id
1 'polypeptide(L)'
;MQLNHLFTLGALLLPAFAAPSEVIEERDPMTRQGKSHQKPVDTKYFHEPGGNDELGHYDIRYFKESVSYEERGDTLHHLIRSYLTVFREKNIETWVAHGTLLGWWWNGKIMPWDWDLDTQVSASTLTWLGENLNMTFHNYNWTNEDGTEGQREFLLDVNPNSAERVRGDGMNVIDARWIDVRNGLFIDITGLSETNPSMQPGIWSCKNFHRYRTRDLYPLRETVFEGVPALVPYSFDKILTEEYSARALTKTSHEGHHWVPEQKEWVRQGNLHSRKPHVPRSLQTEENPKSGLGNLLRVL
;
A
#
# COMPACT_ATOMS: atom_id res chain seq x y z
N MET A 1 -38.10 -16.75 66.75
CA MET A 1 -36.94 -16.14 66.06
C MET A 1 -37.36 -14.71 65.73
N GLN A 2 -36.69 -13.63 66.17
CA GLN A 2 -35.31 -13.19 65.82
C GLN A 2 -35.15 -13.03 64.29
N LEU A 3 -34.63 -11.95 63.68
CA LEU A 3 -34.17 -10.58 64.09
C LEU A 3 -34.02 -9.76 62.76
N ASN A 4 -33.96 -8.42 62.58
CA ASN A 4 -34.12 -7.16 63.36
C ASN A 4 -34.60 -6.06 62.33
N HIS A 5 -35.43 -5.06 62.65
CA HIS A 5 -35.10 -3.66 63.07
C HIS A 5 -33.86 -2.97 62.43
N LEU A 6 -33.86 -1.68 62.05
CA LEU A 6 -34.93 -0.66 61.85
C LEU A 6 -34.37 0.56 61.07
N PHE A 7 -35.21 1.29 60.34
CA PHE A 7 -34.95 2.64 59.76
C PHE A 7 -35.86 3.66 60.44
N THR A 8 -35.35 4.84 60.86
CA THR A 8 -36.10 6.12 60.81
C THR A 8 -35.22 7.36 61.13
N LEU A 9 -35.69 8.53 60.69
CA LEU A 9 -35.11 9.86 60.93
C LEU A 9 -35.51 10.45 62.31
N GLY A 10 -34.75 11.46 62.76
CA GLY A 10 -35.16 12.44 63.77
C GLY A 10 -34.25 13.67 63.70
N ALA A 11 -34.79 14.88 63.80
CA ALA A 11 -34.05 16.16 63.66
C ALA A 11 -34.37 17.13 64.80
N LEU A 12 -33.53 18.15 65.04
CA LEU A 12 -33.91 19.45 65.63
C LEU A 12 -32.78 20.51 65.53
N LEU A 13 -32.99 21.69 66.14
CA LEU A 13 -32.44 23.00 65.73
C LEU A 13 -31.27 23.58 66.57
N LEU A 14 -30.75 24.71 66.09
CA LEU A 14 -29.54 25.46 66.49
C LEU A 14 -29.61 26.21 67.84
N PRO A 15 -28.43 26.48 68.45
CA PRO A 15 -28.09 27.74 69.12
C PRO A 15 -27.13 28.61 68.27
N ALA A 16 -26.80 29.84 68.71
CA ALA A 16 -26.05 30.84 67.93
C ALA A 16 -24.90 31.51 68.71
N PHE A 17 -24.00 32.19 67.95
CA PHE A 17 -22.77 32.91 68.37
C PHE A 17 -21.64 31.99 68.90
N ALA A 18 -20.35 32.30 68.70
CA ALA A 18 -19.71 33.54 68.23
C ALA A 18 -18.57 33.29 67.22
N ALA A 19 -18.05 34.35 66.60
CA ALA A 19 -16.93 34.30 65.64
C ALA A 19 -15.68 35.01 66.19
N PRO A 20 -14.48 34.37 66.10
CA PRO A 20 -13.20 35.05 66.26
C PRO A 20 -12.32 34.96 65.00
N SER A 21 -11.86 36.13 64.55
CA SER A 21 -10.66 36.45 63.75
C SER A 21 -10.14 35.53 62.64
N GLU A 22 -9.93 36.13 61.46
CA GLU A 22 -9.09 35.57 60.40
C GLU A 22 -7.64 35.37 60.89
N VAL A 23 -7.05 34.23 60.52
CA VAL A 23 -5.59 34.02 60.54
C VAL A 23 -5.16 33.78 59.10
N ILE A 24 -4.44 34.73 58.52
CA ILE A 24 -3.88 34.61 57.18
C ILE A 24 -2.59 33.81 57.27
N GLU A 25 -2.68 32.49 57.11
CA GLU A 25 -1.51 31.67 56.79
C GLU A 25 -1.10 31.90 55.33
N GLU A 26 0.06 32.50 55.09
CA GLU A 26 0.68 32.53 53.77
C GLU A 26 1.04 31.10 53.35
N ARG A 27 0.22 30.51 52.47
CA ARG A 27 0.52 29.20 51.89
C ARG A 27 1.51 29.36 50.75
N ASP A 28 2.78 29.08 51.09
CA ASP A 28 3.89 28.83 50.17
C ASP A 28 3.41 28.14 48.87
N PRO A 29 3.67 28.71 47.67
CA PRO A 29 3.14 28.20 46.40
C PRO A 29 3.75 26.85 46.02
N MET A 30 3.22 25.79 46.65
CA MET A 30 3.64 24.40 46.46
C MET A 30 3.74 24.06 44.98
N THR A 31 4.97 23.78 44.55
CA THR A 31 5.35 23.82 43.15
C THR A 31 4.54 22.80 42.36
N ARG A 32 3.74 23.28 41.40
CA ARG A 32 3.10 22.39 40.41
C ARG A 32 4.20 21.76 39.56
N GLN A 33 4.70 20.60 39.99
CA GLN A 33 5.48 19.71 39.14
C GLN A 33 4.60 19.34 37.95
N GLY A 34 4.81 20.05 36.83
CA GLY A 34 4.15 19.72 35.58
C GLY A 34 4.55 18.30 35.22
N LYS A 35 3.57 17.40 35.10
CA LYS A 35 3.79 16.07 34.53
C LYS A 35 4.44 16.28 33.18
N SER A 36 5.74 16.00 33.06
CA SER A 36 6.45 16.10 31.80
C SER A 36 5.74 15.18 30.82
N HIS A 37 5.07 15.77 29.84
CA HIS A 37 4.54 15.03 28.71
C HIS A 37 5.75 14.65 27.86
N GLN A 38 6.47 13.60 28.30
CA GLN A 38 7.40 12.90 27.45
C GLN A 38 6.62 12.56 26.17
N LYS A 39 7.08 13.10 25.04
CA LYS A 39 6.53 12.69 23.75
C LYS A 39 6.65 11.17 23.69
N PRO A 40 5.62 10.44 23.20
CA PRO A 40 5.74 9.01 23.00
C PRO A 40 6.99 8.75 22.16
N VAL A 41 7.74 7.71 22.53
CA VAL A 41 8.91 7.28 21.75
C VAL A 41 8.39 6.90 20.37
N ASP A 42 8.98 7.47 19.32
CA ASP A 42 8.63 7.08 17.97
C ASP A 42 9.19 5.68 17.71
N THR A 43 8.29 4.72 17.52
CA THR A 43 8.60 3.33 17.24
C THR A 43 8.47 3.01 15.76
N LYS A 44 8.02 3.95 14.91
CA LYS A 44 7.87 3.71 13.49
C LYS A 44 9.24 3.49 12.83
N TYR A 45 9.31 2.58 11.87
CA TYR A 45 10.53 2.37 11.08
C TYR A 45 10.47 3.11 9.73
N PHE A 46 9.40 2.88 8.97
CA PHE A 46 9.17 3.59 7.71
C PHE A 46 8.45 4.92 7.98
N HIS A 47 8.99 6.01 7.45
CA HIS A 47 8.44 7.35 7.60
C HIS A 47 8.13 7.96 6.24
N GLU A 48 6.99 8.64 6.18
CA GLU A 48 6.46 9.33 5.01
C GLU A 48 6.30 10.82 5.33
N PRO A 49 6.29 11.73 4.34
CA PRO A 49 6.09 13.17 4.57
C PRO A 49 4.79 13.49 5.34
N GLY A 50 3.72 12.72 5.07
CA GLY A 50 2.44 12.80 5.77
C GLY A 50 1.67 14.10 5.54
N GLY A 51 0.59 14.28 6.31
CA GLY A 51 -0.29 15.46 6.24
C GLY A 51 -1.54 15.28 5.36
N ASN A 52 -1.48 14.45 4.32
CA ASN A 52 -2.65 13.92 3.60
C ASN A 52 -2.41 12.44 3.19
N ASP A 53 -3.41 11.85 2.53
CA ASP A 53 -3.40 10.47 2.06
C ASP A 53 -2.31 10.24 0.99
N GLU A 54 -2.26 11.11 -0.03
CA GLU A 54 -1.28 11.08 -1.13
C GLU A 54 0.17 11.06 -0.63
N LEU A 55 0.48 11.87 0.39
CA LEU A 55 1.79 11.96 1.04
C LEU A 55 2.09 10.79 2.01
N GLY A 56 1.17 9.84 2.15
CA GLY A 56 1.37 8.56 2.83
C GLY A 56 1.98 7.46 1.94
N HIS A 57 2.14 7.70 0.64
CA HIS A 57 2.67 6.72 -0.32
C HIS A 57 4.11 7.02 -0.79
N TYR A 58 4.83 7.90 -0.08
CA TYR A 58 6.22 8.29 -0.39
C TYR A 58 7.16 8.05 0.80
N ASP A 59 8.34 7.49 0.56
CA ASP A 59 9.42 7.42 1.54
C ASP A 59 10.07 8.80 1.74
N ILE A 60 10.11 9.27 2.98
CA ILE A 60 10.57 10.63 3.33
C ILE A 60 12.05 10.89 3.00
N ARG A 61 12.87 9.85 2.78
CA ARG A 61 14.29 9.99 2.42
C ARG A 61 14.50 10.41 0.97
N TYR A 62 13.52 10.11 0.10
CA TYR A 62 13.60 10.29 -1.35
C TYR A 62 12.54 11.26 -1.89
N PHE A 63 11.50 11.54 -1.11
CA PHE A 63 10.50 12.57 -1.40
C PHE A 63 11.10 13.97 -1.57
N LYS A 64 10.53 14.75 -2.48
CA LYS A 64 10.89 16.15 -2.77
C LYS A 64 9.64 17.01 -2.94
N GLU A 65 8.75 16.55 -3.81
CA GLU A 65 7.44 17.12 -4.11
C GLU A 65 6.51 15.98 -4.61
N SER A 66 5.20 16.20 -4.56
CA SER A 66 4.24 15.22 -5.08
C SER A 66 4.32 15.15 -6.61
N VAL A 67 4.45 13.94 -7.15
CA VAL A 67 4.56 13.75 -8.61
C VAL A 67 3.22 13.96 -9.32
N SER A 68 3.29 14.23 -10.63
CA SER A 68 2.10 14.33 -11.47
C SER A 68 1.35 12.99 -11.59
N TYR A 69 0.07 13.03 -11.99
CA TYR A 69 -0.74 11.82 -12.23
C TYR A 69 -0.08 10.90 -13.26
N GLU A 70 0.50 11.48 -14.32
CA GLU A 70 1.21 10.79 -15.38
C GLU A 70 2.54 10.20 -14.89
N GLU A 71 3.34 10.95 -14.12
CA GLU A 71 4.62 10.47 -13.54
C GLU A 71 4.40 9.41 -12.45
N ARG A 72 3.30 9.49 -11.70
CA ARG A 72 2.87 8.44 -10.77
C ARG A 72 2.64 7.13 -11.52
N GLY A 73 1.82 7.15 -12.57
CA GLY A 73 1.54 5.95 -13.38
C GLY A 73 2.79 5.33 -14.00
N ASP A 74 3.67 6.17 -14.56
CA ASP A 74 5.01 5.80 -15.04
C ASP A 74 5.86 5.16 -13.93
N THR A 75 5.93 5.78 -12.76
CA THR A 75 6.75 5.28 -11.64
C THR A 75 6.20 3.98 -11.06
N LEU A 76 4.90 3.84 -10.86
CA LEU A 76 4.28 2.59 -10.38
C LEU A 76 4.47 1.45 -11.40
N HIS A 77 4.34 1.72 -12.70
CA HIS A 77 4.62 0.75 -13.77
C HIS A 77 6.08 0.25 -13.70
N HIS A 78 7.05 1.14 -13.51
CA HIS A 78 8.45 0.75 -13.36
C HIS A 78 8.78 0.09 -12.02
N LEU A 79 8.12 0.47 -10.93
CA LEU A 79 8.23 -0.18 -9.61
C LEU A 79 7.85 -1.66 -9.71
N ILE A 80 6.61 -1.97 -10.13
CA ILE A 80 6.15 -3.37 -10.11
C ILE A 80 6.92 -4.24 -11.11
N ARG A 81 7.28 -3.69 -12.27
CA ARG A 81 8.07 -4.42 -13.27
C ARG A 81 9.49 -4.72 -12.79
N SER A 82 10.16 -3.76 -12.14
CA SER A 82 11.50 -3.99 -11.59
C SER A 82 11.47 -5.01 -10.45
N TYR A 83 10.52 -4.88 -9.52
CA TYR A 83 10.32 -5.80 -8.41
C TYR A 83 10.10 -7.24 -8.88
N LEU A 84 9.09 -7.48 -9.73
CA LEU A 84 8.75 -8.83 -10.20
C LEU A 84 9.88 -9.45 -11.04
N THR A 85 10.59 -8.64 -11.83
CA THR A 85 11.76 -9.10 -12.61
C THR A 85 12.89 -9.53 -11.69
N VAL A 86 13.33 -8.67 -10.76
CA VAL A 86 14.47 -8.95 -9.88
C VAL A 86 14.16 -10.10 -8.91
N PHE A 87 12.92 -10.21 -8.40
CA PHE A 87 12.51 -11.34 -7.56
C PHE A 87 12.53 -12.64 -8.36
N ARG A 88 12.03 -12.66 -9.60
CA ARG A 88 12.08 -13.86 -10.46
C ARG A 88 13.51 -14.26 -10.84
N GLU A 89 14.36 -13.31 -11.22
CA GLU A 89 15.78 -13.55 -11.53
C GLU A 89 16.57 -14.13 -10.35
N LYS A 90 16.23 -13.71 -9.12
CA LYS A 90 16.83 -14.21 -7.89
C LYS A 90 16.13 -15.48 -7.34
N ASN A 91 15.12 -16.00 -8.03
CA ASN A 91 14.29 -17.14 -7.60
C ASN A 91 13.66 -16.94 -6.20
N ILE A 92 13.10 -15.76 -5.98
CA ILE A 92 12.42 -15.35 -4.75
C ILE A 92 10.90 -15.38 -4.98
N GLU A 93 10.18 -16.20 -4.21
CA GLU A 93 8.71 -16.29 -4.34
C GLU A 93 8.01 -15.07 -3.71
N THR A 94 7.20 -14.39 -4.51
CA THR A 94 6.34 -13.24 -4.16
C THR A 94 5.10 -13.24 -5.04
N TRP A 95 3.98 -12.71 -4.55
CA TRP A 95 2.74 -12.54 -5.33
C TRP A 95 2.13 -11.15 -5.12
N VAL A 96 1.37 -10.67 -6.11
CA VAL A 96 0.61 -9.42 -5.98
C VAL A 96 -0.61 -9.61 -5.08
N ALA A 97 -0.92 -8.60 -4.27
CA ALA A 97 -1.97 -8.63 -3.26
C ALA A 97 -2.88 -7.40 -3.34
N HIS A 98 -3.93 -7.36 -2.52
CA HIS A 98 -4.74 -6.16 -2.24
C HIS A 98 -5.11 -5.36 -3.51
N GLY A 99 -4.75 -4.07 -3.60
CA GLY A 99 -5.11 -3.20 -4.73
C GLY A 99 -4.50 -3.67 -6.05
N THR A 100 -3.24 -4.10 -6.01
CA THR A 100 -2.50 -4.63 -7.18
C THR A 100 -3.14 -5.91 -7.73
N LEU A 101 -3.65 -6.79 -6.85
CA LEU A 101 -4.39 -8.00 -7.25
C LEU A 101 -5.76 -7.66 -7.85
N LEU A 102 -6.42 -6.59 -7.38
CA LEU A 102 -7.67 -6.10 -7.96
C LEU A 102 -7.46 -5.49 -9.36
N GLY A 103 -6.38 -4.72 -9.55
CA GLY A 103 -5.98 -4.26 -10.89
C GLY A 103 -5.64 -5.41 -11.83
N TRP A 104 -4.92 -6.42 -11.32
CA TRP A 104 -4.62 -7.63 -12.07
C TRP A 104 -5.90 -8.33 -12.58
N TRP A 105 -6.93 -8.44 -11.74
CA TRP A 105 -8.21 -9.06 -12.10
C TRP A 105 -8.92 -8.37 -13.29
N TRP A 106 -8.82 -7.04 -13.42
CA TRP A 106 -9.50 -6.31 -14.49
C TRP A 106 -8.83 -6.50 -15.85
N ASN A 107 -7.52 -6.24 -15.96
CA ASN A 107 -6.78 -6.32 -17.23
C ASN A 107 -5.28 -6.65 -17.10
N GLY A 108 -4.81 -7.09 -15.92
CA GLY A 108 -3.39 -7.33 -15.69
C GLY A 108 -2.57 -6.04 -15.53
N LYS A 109 -3.19 -4.92 -15.11
CA LYS A 109 -2.54 -3.61 -14.95
C LYS A 109 -2.88 -2.95 -13.62
N ILE A 110 -2.10 -1.94 -13.25
CA ILE A 110 -2.34 -1.04 -12.11
C ILE A 110 -3.62 -0.23 -12.39
N MET A 111 -4.50 -0.02 -11.40
CA MET A 111 -5.70 0.78 -11.67
C MET A 111 -5.31 2.26 -11.72
N PRO A 112 -5.81 3.07 -12.67
CA PRO A 112 -5.20 4.37 -12.96
C PRO A 112 -5.27 5.41 -11.82
N TRP A 113 -6.12 5.17 -10.82
CA TRP A 113 -6.27 6.02 -9.65
C TRP A 113 -5.40 5.61 -8.45
N ASP A 114 -4.87 4.38 -8.41
CA ASP A 114 -4.09 3.84 -7.27
C ASP A 114 -2.81 4.65 -7.00
N TRP A 115 -2.39 4.71 -5.73
CA TRP A 115 -1.19 5.43 -5.28
C TRP A 115 -0.04 4.52 -4.86
N ASP A 116 -0.36 3.31 -4.41
CA ASP A 116 0.52 2.30 -3.85
C ASP A 116 0.47 0.99 -4.65
N LEU A 117 1.36 0.07 -4.28
CA LEU A 117 1.44 -1.27 -4.81
C LEU A 117 1.66 -2.25 -3.64
N ASP A 118 0.87 -3.31 -3.62
CA ASP A 118 0.86 -4.33 -2.58
C ASP A 118 1.42 -5.65 -3.09
N THR A 119 2.39 -6.18 -2.36
CA THR A 119 2.96 -7.51 -2.60
C THR A 119 3.09 -8.30 -1.29
N GLN A 120 3.04 -9.62 -1.40
CA GLN A 120 3.11 -10.52 -0.26
C GLN A 120 4.14 -11.63 -0.50
N VAL A 121 4.77 -12.04 0.60
CA VAL A 121 5.81 -13.08 0.63
C VAL A 121 5.61 -14.01 1.83
N SER A 122 6.19 -15.20 1.81
CA SER A 122 6.27 -16.03 3.02
C SER A 122 7.16 -15.36 4.08
N ALA A 123 6.88 -15.56 5.38
CA ALA A 123 7.75 -15.02 6.43
C ALA A 123 9.18 -15.60 6.37
N SER A 124 9.36 -16.83 5.89
CA SER A 124 10.68 -17.40 5.60
C SER A 124 11.40 -16.68 4.45
N THR A 125 10.66 -16.26 3.41
CA THR A 125 11.21 -15.40 2.35
C THR A 125 11.63 -14.05 2.94
N LEU A 126 10.79 -13.46 3.78
CA LEU A 126 11.05 -12.17 4.43
C LEU A 126 12.27 -12.20 5.36
N THR A 127 12.46 -13.25 6.15
CA THR A 127 13.69 -13.47 6.93
C THR A 127 14.91 -13.53 6.01
N TRP A 128 14.84 -14.32 4.93
CA TRP A 128 15.94 -14.43 3.97
C TRP A 128 16.26 -13.08 3.29
N LEU A 129 15.25 -12.29 2.91
CA LEU A 129 15.43 -10.93 2.40
C LEU A 129 16.15 -10.05 3.42
N GLY A 130 15.72 -10.08 4.69
CA GLY A 130 16.33 -9.33 5.78
C GLY A 130 17.79 -9.69 6.06
N GLU A 131 18.16 -10.95 5.87
CA GLU A 131 19.52 -11.47 6.08
C GLU A 131 20.45 -11.25 4.87
N ASN A 132 19.92 -11.25 3.63
CA ASN A 132 20.74 -11.36 2.41
C ASN A 132 20.63 -10.16 1.45
N LEU A 133 19.53 -9.39 1.50
CA LEU A 133 19.24 -8.29 0.56
C LEU A 133 18.69 -7.02 1.24
N ASN A 134 18.80 -6.89 2.56
CA ASN A 134 18.40 -5.66 3.23
C ASN A 134 19.34 -4.50 2.86
N MET A 135 18.78 -3.33 2.58
CA MET A 135 19.47 -2.12 2.14
C MET A 135 20.28 -2.30 0.84
N THR A 136 19.93 -3.26 -0.02
CA THR A 136 20.58 -3.42 -1.33
C THR A 136 19.87 -2.62 -2.42
N PHE A 137 20.67 -1.97 -3.27
CA PHE A 137 20.20 -1.22 -4.44
C PHE A 137 20.16 -2.14 -5.66
N HIS A 138 19.13 -1.96 -6.49
CA HIS A 138 18.84 -2.80 -7.65
C HIS A 138 18.61 -1.93 -8.89
N ASN A 139 19.45 -2.11 -9.90
CA ASN A 139 19.30 -1.42 -11.17
C ASN A 139 18.35 -2.20 -12.08
N TYR A 140 17.37 -1.49 -12.66
CA TYR A 140 16.43 -2.02 -13.64
C TYR A 140 16.57 -1.22 -14.92
N ASN A 141 16.91 -1.93 -16.00
CA ASN A 141 17.08 -1.37 -17.33
C ASN A 141 15.93 -1.86 -18.23
N TRP A 142 15.51 -1.04 -19.19
CA TRP A 142 14.54 -1.42 -20.21
C TRP A 142 14.82 -0.71 -21.53
N THR A 143 14.21 -1.21 -22.61
CA THR A 143 14.24 -0.59 -23.94
C THR A 143 12.80 -0.32 -24.36
N ASN A 144 12.52 0.89 -24.83
CA ASN A 144 11.23 1.31 -25.36
C ASN A 144 11.02 0.82 -26.80
N GLU A 145 9.78 0.90 -27.32
CA GLU A 145 9.45 0.49 -28.70
C GLU A 145 10.21 1.25 -29.80
N ASP A 146 10.72 2.45 -29.50
CA ASP A 146 11.52 3.28 -30.41
C ASP A 146 13.04 2.98 -30.34
N GLY A 147 13.45 2.02 -29.49
CA GLY A 147 14.83 1.66 -29.26
C GLY A 147 15.57 2.55 -28.24
N THR A 148 14.89 3.50 -27.59
CA THR A 148 15.52 4.26 -26.49
C THR A 148 15.64 3.40 -25.23
N GLU A 149 16.81 3.43 -24.60
CA GLU A 149 17.07 2.73 -23.33
C GLU A 149 16.76 3.63 -22.13
N GLY A 150 16.27 3.01 -21.06
CA GLY A 150 16.03 3.66 -19.77
C GLY A 150 16.58 2.84 -18.61
N GLN A 151 16.94 3.53 -17.52
CA GLN A 151 17.45 2.95 -16.29
C GLN A 151 16.78 3.62 -15.08
N ARG A 152 16.49 2.82 -14.05
CA ARG A 152 16.13 3.26 -12.70
C ARG A 152 16.89 2.42 -11.68
N GLU A 153 17.07 2.96 -10.49
CA GLU A 153 17.60 2.25 -9.34
C GLU A 153 16.55 2.21 -8.23
N PHE A 154 16.43 1.06 -7.59
CA PHE A 154 15.43 0.81 -6.54
C PHE A 154 16.11 0.29 -5.28
N LEU A 155 15.69 0.77 -4.11
CA LEU A 155 16.15 0.27 -2.82
C LEU A 155 15.20 -0.82 -2.32
N LEU A 156 15.73 -1.99 -1.95
CA LEU A 156 15.04 -2.92 -1.06
C LEU A 156 15.41 -2.60 0.38
N ASP A 157 14.40 -2.28 1.18
CA ASP A 157 14.54 -1.94 2.60
C ASP A 157 13.65 -2.87 3.44
N VAL A 158 14.24 -3.59 4.40
CA VAL A 158 13.54 -4.57 5.24
C VAL A 158 13.53 -4.08 6.68
N ASN A 159 12.32 -3.84 7.20
CA ASN A 159 12.08 -3.37 8.56
C ASN A 159 12.66 -4.38 9.57
N PRO A 160 13.53 -3.99 10.52
CA PRO A 160 14.03 -4.89 11.57
C PRO A 160 12.91 -5.54 12.40
N ASN A 161 11.74 -4.90 12.50
CA ASN A 161 10.55 -5.44 13.16
C ASN A 161 9.83 -6.53 12.32
N SER A 162 10.35 -6.91 11.15
CA SER A 162 9.86 -8.02 10.34
C SER A 162 9.97 -9.39 11.03
N ALA A 163 10.92 -9.55 11.95
CA ALA A 163 11.05 -10.77 12.76
C ALA A 163 9.86 -10.98 13.72
N GLU A 164 9.26 -9.90 14.22
CA GLU A 164 8.00 -9.96 14.95
C GLU A 164 6.85 -10.16 13.97
N ARG A 165 5.92 -11.07 14.27
CA ARG A 165 4.77 -11.42 13.43
C ARG A 165 3.41 -11.01 14.03
N VAL A 166 3.37 -10.51 15.27
CA VAL A 166 2.18 -9.81 15.79
C VAL A 166 2.18 -8.32 15.40
N ARG A 167 1.03 -7.65 15.54
CA ARG A 167 0.86 -6.22 15.19
C ARG A 167 1.69 -5.26 16.06
N GLY A 168 1.98 -5.63 17.30
CA GLY A 168 2.57 -4.72 18.29
C GLY A 168 1.67 -3.50 18.55
N ASP A 169 2.29 -2.31 18.55
CA ASP A 169 1.62 -1.00 18.63
C ASP A 169 0.89 -0.60 17.33
N GLY A 170 1.15 -1.29 16.21
CA GLY A 170 0.61 -0.96 14.90
C GLY A 170 1.48 0.00 14.07
N MET A 171 2.65 0.43 14.58
CA MET A 171 3.56 1.33 13.85
C MET A 171 4.43 0.57 12.84
N ASN A 172 4.58 -0.75 12.99
CA ASN A 172 5.45 -1.62 12.18
C ASN A 172 4.69 -2.72 11.44
N VAL A 173 3.53 -2.38 10.88
CA VAL A 173 2.65 -3.30 10.14
C VAL A 173 3.24 -3.75 8.80
N ILE A 174 3.97 -2.87 8.11
CA ILE A 174 4.69 -3.18 6.87
C ILE A 174 6.07 -3.78 7.21
N ASP A 175 6.44 -4.81 6.46
CA ASP A 175 7.64 -5.62 6.73
C ASP A 175 8.85 -5.24 5.86
N ALA A 176 8.63 -4.85 4.60
CA ALA A 176 9.67 -4.33 3.72
C ALA A 176 9.08 -3.38 2.66
N ARG A 177 9.94 -2.59 2.00
CA ARG A 177 9.59 -1.71 0.88
C ARG A 177 10.53 -1.89 -0.30
N TRP A 178 10.01 -1.70 -1.50
CA TRP A 178 10.77 -1.56 -2.74
C TRP A 178 10.57 -0.14 -3.28
N ILE A 179 11.60 0.71 -3.24
CA ILE A 179 11.46 2.18 -3.30
C ILE A 179 12.15 2.75 -4.54
N ASP A 180 11.47 3.59 -5.34
CA ASP A 180 12.12 4.38 -6.41
C ASP A 180 12.89 5.54 -5.78
N VAL A 181 14.22 5.49 -5.86
CA VAL A 181 15.10 6.47 -5.21
C VAL A 181 15.06 7.86 -5.85
N ARG A 182 14.34 8.03 -6.98
CA ARG A 182 14.15 9.32 -7.65
C ARG A 182 13.18 10.23 -6.90
N ASN A 183 12.05 9.68 -6.43
CA ASN A 183 10.92 10.44 -5.89
C ASN A 183 10.30 9.83 -4.62
N GLY A 184 10.66 8.59 -4.24
CA GLY A 184 10.23 7.95 -3.01
C GLY A 184 8.94 7.13 -3.08
N LEU A 185 8.27 7.03 -4.24
CA LEU A 185 7.15 6.07 -4.39
C LEU A 185 7.66 4.63 -4.20
N PHE A 186 6.83 3.77 -3.62
CA PHE A 186 7.23 2.41 -3.24
C PHE A 186 6.17 1.33 -3.46
N ILE A 187 6.61 0.08 -3.39
CA ILE A 187 5.76 -1.10 -3.16
C ILE A 187 5.87 -1.48 -1.67
N ASP A 188 4.74 -1.68 -1.00
CA ASP A 188 4.70 -2.28 0.33
C ASP A 188 4.75 -3.82 0.21
N ILE A 189 5.64 -4.43 0.98
CA ILE A 189 5.88 -5.88 1.00
C ILE A 189 5.45 -6.42 2.37
N THR A 190 4.46 -7.30 2.39
CA THR A 190 3.86 -7.85 3.62
C THR A 190 4.15 -9.34 3.77
N GLY A 191 4.73 -9.74 4.92
CA GLY A 191 5.00 -11.14 5.21
C GLY A 191 3.79 -11.89 5.75
N LEU A 192 3.51 -13.09 5.22
CA LEU A 192 2.52 -14.01 5.78
C LEU A 192 3.16 -15.13 6.59
N SER A 193 2.56 -15.46 7.73
CA SER A 193 2.96 -16.61 8.57
C SER A 193 1.76 -17.25 9.28
N GLU A 194 1.85 -18.55 9.56
CA GLU A 194 0.97 -19.21 10.53
C GLU A 194 1.40 -18.82 11.96
N THR A 195 0.78 -17.75 12.49
CA THR A 195 1.13 -17.19 13.81
C THR A 195 0.59 -18.00 14.99
N ASN A 196 -0.34 -18.92 14.75
CA ASN A 196 -0.97 -19.76 15.76
C ASN A 196 -1.40 -21.13 15.19
N PRO A 197 -0.44 -21.97 14.73
CA PRO A 197 -0.74 -23.24 14.06
C PRO A 197 -1.34 -24.30 14.99
N SER A 198 -1.22 -24.14 16.32
CA SER A 198 -1.80 -25.06 17.30
C SER A 198 -3.31 -24.87 17.51
N MET A 199 -3.82 -23.64 17.39
CA MET A 199 -5.27 -23.35 17.47
C MET A 199 -5.91 -23.17 16.09
N GLN A 200 -5.14 -22.72 15.09
CA GLN A 200 -5.60 -22.38 13.73
C GLN A 200 -4.60 -22.91 12.67
N PRO A 201 -4.37 -24.24 12.58
CA PRO A 201 -3.48 -24.82 11.58
C PRO A 201 -3.95 -24.48 10.16
N GLY A 202 -3.01 -24.12 9.29
CA GLY A 202 -3.29 -23.74 7.92
C GLY A 202 -3.89 -22.34 7.75
N ILE A 203 -3.84 -21.47 8.77
CA ILE A 203 -4.26 -20.07 8.70
C ILE A 203 -3.03 -19.16 8.69
N TRP A 204 -2.75 -18.61 7.51
CA TRP A 204 -1.69 -17.65 7.25
C TRP A 204 -2.20 -16.24 7.56
N SER A 205 -1.37 -15.40 8.19
CA SER A 205 -1.75 -14.09 8.68
C SER A 205 -0.63 -13.06 8.54
N CYS A 206 -1.01 -11.79 8.38
CA CYS A 206 -0.11 -10.65 8.51
C CYS A 206 -0.45 -9.77 9.72
N LYS A 207 0.40 -8.77 9.98
CA LYS A 207 0.23 -7.78 11.05
C LYS A 207 -1.01 -6.89 10.88
N ASN A 208 -1.56 -6.79 9.67
CA ASN A 208 -2.77 -6.00 9.38
C ASN A 208 -4.10 -6.76 9.50
N PHE A 209 -4.12 -7.82 10.31
CA PHE A 209 -5.29 -8.68 10.57
C PHE A 209 -5.81 -9.51 9.38
N HIS A 210 -5.28 -9.34 8.16
CA HIS A 210 -5.60 -10.20 7.03
C HIS A 210 -5.27 -11.67 7.34
N ARG A 211 -6.16 -12.58 6.95
CA ARG A 211 -6.04 -14.02 7.19
C ARG A 211 -6.47 -14.82 5.96
N TYR A 212 -5.69 -15.81 5.59
CA TYR A 212 -5.91 -16.66 4.43
C TYR A 212 -5.75 -18.13 4.84
N ARG A 213 -6.49 -19.04 4.20
CA ARG A 213 -6.23 -20.48 4.37
C ARG A 213 -5.09 -20.88 3.42
N THR A 214 -4.27 -21.86 3.78
CA THR A 214 -3.16 -22.33 2.92
C THR A 214 -3.63 -22.69 1.51
N ARG A 215 -4.81 -23.32 1.37
CA ARG A 215 -5.44 -23.68 0.08
C ARG A 215 -6.02 -22.49 -0.71
N ASP A 216 -6.24 -21.36 -0.05
CA ASP A 216 -6.77 -20.15 -0.69
C ASP A 216 -5.59 -19.39 -1.36
N LEU A 217 -4.37 -19.52 -0.79
CA LEU A 217 -3.10 -19.01 -1.34
C LEU A 217 -2.44 -19.99 -2.32
N TYR A 218 -2.19 -21.23 -1.91
CA TYR A 218 -1.28 -22.16 -2.59
C TYR A 218 -2.04 -23.32 -3.29
N PRO A 219 -1.53 -23.82 -4.44
CA PRO A 219 -0.33 -23.35 -5.14
C PRO A 219 -0.57 -22.00 -5.84
N LEU A 220 0.44 -21.13 -5.80
CA LEU A 220 0.41 -19.86 -6.52
C LEU A 220 0.31 -20.12 -8.03
N ARG A 221 -0.31 -19.18 -8.76
CA ARG A 221 -0.60 -19.31 -10.19
C ARG A 221 0.26 -18.34 -10.99
N GLU A 222 1.04 -18.87 -11.93
CA GLU A 222 1.75 -18.04 -12.91
C GLU A 222 0.76 -17.28 -13.81
N THR A 223 1.07 -16.01 -14.05
CA THR A 223 0.29 -15.07 -14.83
C THR A 223 1.19 -13.93 -15.33
N VAL A 224 0.62 -12.88 -15.91
CA VAL A 224 1.31 -11.65 -16.31
C VAL A 224 0.67 -10.46 -15.59
N PHE A 225 1.49 -9.50 -15.14
CA PHE A 225 1.06 -8.18 -14.65
C PHE A 225 2.01 -7.11 -15.20
N GLU A 226 1.48 -5.97 -15.67
CA GLU A 226 2.23 -4.90 -16.36
C GLU A 226 3.19 -5.40 -17.45
N GLY A 227 2.84 -6.50 -18.12
CA GLY A 227 3.65 -7.10 -19.18
C GLY A 227 4.89 -7.88 -18.71
N VAL A 228 5.03 -8.20 -17.42
CA VAL A 228 6.05 -9.13 -16.90
C VAL A 228 5.42 -10.35 -16.20
N PRO A 229 6.13 -11.49 -16.09
CA PRO A 229 5.63 -12.65 -15.35
C PRO A 229 5.37 -12.32 -13.87
N ALA A 230 4.25 -12.79 -13.34
CA ALA A 230 3.80 -12.55 -11.98
C ALA A 230 3.19 -13.82 -11.37
N LEU A 231 3.01 -13.83 -10.04
CA LEU A 231 2.25 -14.85 -9.31
C LEU A 231 1.01 -14.21 -8.64
N VAL A 232 -0.06 -15.00 -8.55
CA VAL A 232 -1.27 -14.65 -7.79
C VAL A 232 -1.75 -15.83 -6.92
N PRO A 233 -2.49 -15.57 -5.83
CA PRO A 233 -3.12 -16.61 -5.01
C PRO A 233 -3.99 -17.60 -5.80
N TYR A 234 -4.09 -18.84 -5.34
CA TYR A 234 -4.90 -19.89 -5.98
C TYR A 234 -6.37 -19.50 -6.14
N SER A 235 -6.97 -19.00 -5.04
CA SER A 235 -8.36 -18.54 -4.92
C SER A 235 -8.45 -17.01 -4.86
N PHE A 236 -7.81 -16.31 -5.81
CA PHE A 236 -7.80 -14.84 -5.86
C PHE A 236 -9.21 -14.22 -5.89
N ASP A 237 -10.19 -14.91 -6.48
CA ASP A 237 -11.57 -14.44 -6.64
C ASP A 237 -12.30 -14.40 -5.29
N LYS A 238 -12.10 -15.44 -4.48
CA LYS A 238 -12.54 -15.49 -3.08
C LYS A 238 -11.87 -14.39 -2.27
N ILE A 239 -10.56 -14.24 -2.39
CA ILE A 239 -9.78 -13.26 -1.61
C ILE A 239 -10.25 -11.83 -1.91
N LEU A 240 -10.32 -11.43 -3.19
CA LEU A 240 -10.83 -10.11 -3.58
C LEU A 240 -12.31 -9.90 -3.22
N THR A 241 -13.12 -10.98 -3.20
CA THR A 241 -14.53 -10.90 -2.77
C THR A 241 -14.68 -10.74 -1.25
N GLU A 242 -13.82 -11.37 -0.45
CA GLU A 242 -13.80 -11.22 1.00
C GLU A 242 -13.25 -9.85 1.42
N GLU A 243 -12.35 -9.26 0.63
CA GLU A 243 -11.72 -7.97 0.91
C GLU A 243 -12.50 -6.76 0.37
N TYR A 244 -12.86 -6.75 -0.93
CA TYR A 244 -13.46 -5.60 -1.61
C TYR A 244 -14.94 -5.78 -1.98
N SER A 245 -15.54 -6.93 -1.64
CA SER A 245 -16.84 -7.42 -2.11
C SER A 245 -16.90 -7.74 -3.61
N ALA A 246 -17.82 -8.63 -4.00
CA ALA A 246 -18.10 -8.96 -5.40
C ALA A 246 -18.51 -7.74 -6.27
N ARG A 247 -18.85 -6.60 -5.66
CA ARG A 247 -19.12 -5.36 -6.37
C ARG A 247 -17.84 -4.72 -6.92
N ALA A 248 -16.69 -4.84 -6.27
CA ALA A 248 -15.43 -4.31 -6.79
C ALA A 248 -14.98 -5.00 -8.09
N LEU A 249 -15.31 -6.30 -8.22
CA LEU A 249 -15.04 -7.12 -9.40
C LEU A 249 -15.94 -6.81 -10.61
N THR A 250 -16.94 -5.93 -10.46
CA THR A 250 -18.00 -5.70 -11.46
C THR A 250 -18.44 -4.23 -11.63
N LYS A 251 -18.08 -3.32 -10.71
CA LYS A 251 -18.45 -1.89 -10.74
C LYS A 251 -17.59 -1.14 -11.77
N THR A 252 -18.09 -0.97 -12.98
CA THR A 252 -17.41 -0.33 -14.13
C THR A 252 -17.16 1.19 -14.03
N SER A 253 -17.33 1.84 -12.88
CA SER A 253 -17.01 3.26 -12.67
C SER A 253 -16.44 3.53 -11.27
N HIS A 254 -15.26 4.14 -11.19
CA HIS A 254 -14.49 4.35 -9.95
C HIS A 254 -13.54 5.55 -10.14
N GLU A 255 -13.29 6.37 -9.11
CA GLU A 255 -12.38 7.55 -9.13
C GLU A 255 -12.24 8.31 -10.47
N GLY A 256 -13.36 8.81 -10.98
CA GLY A 256 -13.39 9.61 -12.22
C GLY A 256 -13.07 8.84 -13.51
N HIS A 257 -13.00 7.50 -13.45
CA HIS A 257 -12.76 6.59 -14.56
C HIS A 257 -14.00 5.74 -14.88
N HIS A 258 -14.02 5.19 -16.09
CA HIS A 258 -15.01 4.23 -16.56
C HIS A 258 -14.32 3.09 -17.31
N TRP A 259 -14.73 1.86 -17.04
CA TRP A 259 -14.21 0.67 -17.70
C TRP A 259 -14.86 0.50 -19.09
N VAL A 260 -14.04 0.34 -20.12
CA VAL A 260 -14.47 0.15 -21.52
C VAL A 260 -14.21 -1.31 -21.92
N PRO A 261 -15.23 -2.19 -21.95
CA PRO A 261 -15.06 -3.63 -22.17
C PRO A 261 -14.38 -4.00 -23.49
N GLU A 262 -14.60 -3.21 -24.54
CA GLU A 262 -14.05 -3.43 -25.89
C GLU A 262 -12.55 -3.17 -25.95
N GLN A 263 -12.04 -2.30 -25.07
CA GLN A 263 -10.62 -1.98 -24.94
C GLN A 263 -9.95 -2.81 -23.85
N LYS A 264 -10.73 -3.27 -22.85
CA LYS A 264 -10.25 -3.79 -21.56
C LYS A 264 -9.41 -2.77 -20.79
N GLU A 265 -9.86 -1.52 -20.80
CA GLU A 265 -9.13 -0.39 -20.19
C GLU A 265 -10.02 0.48 -19.32
N TRP A 266 -9.39 1.09 -18.31
CA TRP A 266 -9.98 2.12 -17.46
C TRP A 266 -9.71 3.51 -18.04
N VAL A 267 -10.75 4.17 -18.55
CA VAL A 267 -10.65 5.46 -19.25
C VAL A 267 -11.16 6.60 -18.38
N ARG A 268 -10.33 7.64 -18.19
CA ARG A 268 -10.68 8.85 -17.43
C ARG A 268 -11.84 9.59 -18.11
N GLN A 269 -12.93 9.83 -17.39
CA GLN A 269 -14.21 10.29 -17.96
C GLN A 269 -14.09 11.64 -18.71
N GLY A 270 -13.16 12.51 -18.31
CA GLY A 270 -12.90 13.78 -19.00
C GLY A 270 -12.40 13.64 -20.46
N ASN A 271 -11.92 12.46 -20.88
CA ASN A 271 -11.45 12.22 -22.26
C ASN A 271 -12.57 11.78 -23.24
N LEU A 272 -13.81 11.65 -22.79
CA LEU A 272 -14.95 11.16 -23.59
C LEU A 272 -15.41 12.12 -24.72
N HIS A 273 -14.74 13.25 -24.93
CA HIS A 273 -15.06 14.23 -25.98
C HIS A 273 -13.91 14.54 -26.95
N SER A 274 -12.76 13.87 -26.85
CA SER A 274 -11.55 14.24 -27.61
C SER A 274 -10.85 13.10 -28.37
N ARG A 275 -11.41 11.88 -28.41
CA ARG A 275 -10.81 10.74 -29.12
C ARG A 275 -11.73 10.12 -30.17
N LYS A 276 -11.33 10.25 -31.45
CA LYS A 276 -11.63 9.23 -32.47
C LYS A 276 -11.10 7.87 -31.94
N PRO A 277 -11.71 6.73 -32.32
CA PRO A 277 -11.26 5.43 -31.82
C PRO A 277 -9.77 5.24 -32.06
N HIS A 278 -9.03 4.96 -30.99
CA HIS A 278 -7.61 4.67 -31.07
C HIS A 278 -7.44 3.26 -31.65
N VAL A 279 -7.17 3.19 -32.96
CA VAL A 279 -6.75 1.95 -33.61
C VAL A 279 -5.31 1.68 -33.18
N PRO A 280 -5.01 0.56 -32.48
CA PRO A 280 -3.65 0.19 -32.13
C PRO A 280 -2.76 0.17 -33.38
N ARG A 281 -1.50 0.58 -33.25
CA ARG A 281 -0.61 0.75 -34.43
C ARG A 281 -0.40 -0.54 -35.22
N SER A 282 -0.56 -1.70 -34.57
CA SER A 282 -0.57 -3.05 -35.15
C SER A 282 -1.81 -3.42 -35.98
N LEU A 283 -2.87 -2.59 -35.95
CA LEU A 283 -4.12 -2.80 -36.69
C LEU A 283 -4.42 -1.67 -37.71
N GLN A 284 -3.48 -0.74 -37.89
CA GLN A 284 -3.55 0.27 -38.94
C GLN A 284 -3.03 -0.36 -40.24
N THR A 285 -3.92 -0.60 -41.20
CA THR A 285 -3.50 -1.01 -42.56
C THR A 285 -2.76 0.14 -43.24
N GLU A 286 -1.52 -0.10 -43.66
CA GLU A 286 -0.69 0.82 -44.45
C GLU A 286 -1.48 1.47 -45.61
N GLU A 287 -1.81 2.77 -45.50
CA GLU A 287 -2.50 3.52 -46.57
C GLU A 287 -1.54 3.84 -47.73
N ASN A 288 -1.35 2.84 -48.59
CA ASN A 288 -0.61 2.87 -49.87
C ASN A 288 0.90 3.22 -49.79
N PRO A 289 1.80 2.29 -50.18
CA PRO A 289 3.22 2.62 -50.31
C PRO A 289 3.42 3.66 -51.42
N LYS A 290 3.97 4.83 -51.08
CA LYS A 290 4.35 5.89 -52.04
C LYS A 290 5.60 5.52 -52.85
N SER A 291 5.44 4.51 -53.70
CA SER A 291 6.40 4.12 -54.73
C SER A 291 6.10 4.86 -56.04
N GLY A 292 7.13 5.42 -56.69
CA GLY A 292 7.04 5.96 -58.04
C GLY A 292 7.23 7.48 -58.19
N LEU A 293 8.43 7.87 -58.66
CA LEU A 293 8.68 8.89 -59.71
C LEU A 293 8.14 10.33 -59.56
N GLY A 294 7.58 10.76 -58.43
CA GLY A 294 7.02 12.11 -58.28
C GLY A 294 8.00 13.30 -58.29
N ASN A 295 9.30 13.09 -58.10
CA ASN A 295 10.27 14.15 -57.79
C ASN A 295 11.18 14.61 -58.96
N LEU A 296 10.90 14.23 -60.22
CA LEU A 296 11.78 14.54 -61.36
C LEU A 296 11.35 15.74 -62.24
N LEU A 297 10.40 16.57 -61.77
CA LEU A 297 9.85 17.72 -62.52
C LEU A 297 9.84 19.04 -61.70
N ARG A 298 10.94 19.31 -60.98
CA ARG A 298 11.19 20.60 -60.29
C ARG A 298 12.62 21.14 -60.42
N VAL A 299 13.36 20.68 -61.45
CA VAL A 299 14.68 21.21 -61.82
C VAL A 299 14.75 21.41 -63.34
N LEU A 300 13.77 22.16 -63.86
CA LEU A 300 13.80 22.97 -65.09
C LEU A 300 12.86 24.16 -64.86
#